data_AF-A0A7J4IE76-F1
#
_entry.id   AF-A0A7J4IE76-F1
#
_cell.length_a   1.000
_cell.length_b   1.000
_cell.length_c   1.000
_cell.angle_alpha   90.00
_cell.angle_beta   90.00
_cell.angle_gamma   90.00
#
_symmetry.space_group_name_H-M   'P 1'
#
loop_
_entity.id
_entity.type
_entity.pdbx_description
1 polymer ?
#
loop_
_entity_poly.entity_id
_entity_poly.type
_entity_poly.pdbx_seq_one_letter_code
_entity_poly.pdbx_strand_id
1 'polypeptide(L)'
;RVLADLEVVIASLHGGLRQDRDQVTRRVIAACENEHVDVIGHPTGRLIGRREPAAIDLGRLIEAAAAHETALEINASPFRLDLEDTAVRVARDRGVRLSIGTDAHRPGELDNLRHGLATARRGWCTAENVLNALPLDRLLEWA
;
A
#
# COMPACT_ATOMS: atom_id res chain seq x y z
N ARG A 1 -1.53 24.51 2.11
CA ARG A 1 -0.80 23.24 2.21
C ARG A 1 -1.48 22.32 1.22
N VAL A 2 -0.86 21.94 0.09
CA VAL A 2 -1.57 21.30 -1.04
C VAL A 2 -2.13 19.91 -0.69
N LEU A 3 -1.44 19.13 0.16
CA LEU A 3 -1.87 17.78 0.53
C LEU A 3 -3.09 17.78 1.46
N ALA A 4 -3.20 18.78 2.34
CA ALA A 4 -4.29 18.89 3.31
C ALA A 4 -5.66 19.20 2.68
N ASP A 5 -5.68 19.57 1.39
CA ASP A 5 -6.91 19.88 0.65
C ASP A 5 -7.43 18.65 -0.13
N LEU A 6 -6.78 17.48 -0.02
CA LEU A 6 -7.15 16.24 -0.71
C LEU A 6 -7.92 15.29 0.21
N GLU A 7 -8.85 14.51 -0.35
CA GLU A 7 -9.66 13.53 0.39
C GLU A 7 -8.90 12.23 0.72
N VAL A 8 -7.96 11.85 -0.15
CA VAL A 8 -7.08 10.69 0.04
C VAL A 8 -5.74 10.97 -0.63
N VAL A 9 -4.65 10.72 0.08
CA VAL A 9 -3.27 10.92 -0.35
C VAL A 9 -2.52 9.60 -0.36
N ILE A 10 -2.02 9.24 -1.54
CA ILE A 10 -1.21 8.03 -1.75
C ILE A 10 0.23 8.45 -2.06
N ALA A 11 1.18 8.02 -1.24
CA ALA A 11 2.61 8.23 -1.47
C ALA A 11 3.25 6.95 -2.00
N SER A 12 4.15 7.08 -3.00
CA SER A 12 4.73 5.92 -3.70
C SER A 12 6.18 6.14 -4.12
N LEU A 13 6.99 5.07 -4.13
CA LEU A 13 8.35 5.12 -4.66
C LEU A 13 8.36 4.95 -6.19
N HIS A 14 8.74 5.99 -6.93
CA HIS A 14 8.90 5.93 -8.40
C HIS A 14 10.35 6.12 -8.89
N GLY A 15 11.26 6.55 -8.01
CA GLY A 15 12.68 6.78 -8.33
C GLY A 15 13.61 6.28 -7.23
N GLY A 16 14.92 6.17 -7.50
CA GLY A 16 15.91 5.76 -6.50
C GLY A 16 15.67 4.38 -5.86
N LEU A 17 15.04 3.44 -6.58
CA LEU A 17 14.68 2.11 -6.05
C LEU A 17 15.90 1.20 -5.77
N ARG A 18 17.07 1.55 -6.30
CA ARG A 18 18.34 0.81 -6.13
C ARG A 18 19.20 1.34 -4.98
N GLN A 19 18.66 2.18 -4.12
CA GLN A 19 19.34 2.64 -2.91
C GLN A 19 19.56 1.48 -1.93
N ASP A 20 20.54 1.64 -1.04
CA ASP A 20 20.80 0.69 0.03
C ASP A 20 19.56 0.48 0.91
N ARG A 21 19.42 -0.75 1.45
CA ARG A 21 18.24 -1.18 2.22
C ARG A 21 17.81 -0.19 3.29
N ASP A 22 18.74 0.27 4.13
CA ASP A 22 18.40 1.22 5.19
C ASP A 22 17.96 2.59 4.64
N GLN A 23 18.61 3.06 3.57
CA GLN A 23 18.28 4.35 2.96
C GLN A 23 16.88 4.34 2.34
N VAL A 24 16.56 3.32 1.53
CA VAL A 24 15.22 3.23 0.91
C VAL A 24 14.13 2.97 1.95
N THR A 25 14.44 2.19 3.00
CA THR A 25 13.52 1.96 4.13
C THR A 25 13.21 3.26 4.87
N ARG A 26 14.22 4.04 5.27
CA ARG A 26 14.01 5.34 5.91
C ARG A 26 13.22 6.30 5.03
N ARG A 27 13.43 6.26 3.70
CA ARG A 27 12.73 7.13 2.75
C ARG A 27 11.23 6.82 2.68
N VAL A 28 10.85 5.54 2.62
CA VAL A 28 9.43 5.16 2.60
C VAL A 28 8.78 5.36 3.96
N ILE A 29 9.50 5.12 5.05
CA ILE A 29 9.01 5.43 6.41
C ILE A 29 8.77 6.92 6.58
N ALA A 30 9.67 7.79 6.10
CA ALA A 30 9.45 9.24 6.18
C ALA A 30 8.20 9.71 5.42
N ALA A 31 7.77 8.98 4.38
CA ALA A 31 6.49 9.24 3.72
C ALA A 31 5.30 8.75 4.56
N CYS A 32 5.45 7.59 5.22
CA CYS A 32 4.48 7.02 6.15
C CYS A 32 4.27 7.90 7.40
N GLU A 33 5.32 8.56 7.90
CA GLU A 33 5.25 9.42 9.09
C GLU A 33 4.62 10.80 8.80
N ASN A 34 4.28 11.09 7.55
CA ASN A 34 3.70 12.37 7.16
C ASN A 34 2.20 12.43 7.53
N GLU A 35 1.80 13.45 8.29
CA GLU A 35 0.41 13.65 8.76
C GLU A 35 -0.65 13.78 7.66
N HIS A 36 -0.24 13.93 6.40
CA HIS A 36 -1.12 14.05 5.25
C HIS A 36 -0.99 12.87 4.27
N VAL A 37 -0.39 11.75 4.68
CA VAL A 37 -0.28 10.55 3.83
C VAL A 37 -1.11 9.42 4.43
N ASP A 38 -2.09 8.96 3.66
CA ASP A 38 -3.04 7.95 4.12
C ASP A 38 -2.63 6.55 3.68
N VAL A 39 -2.02 6.43 2.48
CA VAL A 39 -1.65 5.13 1.91
C VAL A 39 -0.24 5.15 1.34
N ILE A 40 0.54 4.11 1.64
CA ILE A 40 1.74 3.79 0.87
C ILE A 40 1.37 2.89 -0.31
N GLY A 41 1.43 3.45 -1.51
CA GLY A 41 1.11 2.77 -2.77
C GLY A 41 2.21 1.82 -3.22
N HIS A 42 1.81 0.65 -3.74
CA HIS A 42 2.64 -0.46 -4.23
C HIS A 42 4.06 -0.45 -3.60
N PRO A 43 4.17 -0.81 -2.31
CA PRO A 43 5.27 -0.35 -1.43
C PRO A 43 6.66 -0.71 -1.92
N THR A 44 6.84 -1.87 -2.53
CA THR A 44 8.15 -2.34 -3.00
C THR A 44 8.55 -1.74 -4.34
N GLY A 45 7.59 -1.22 -5.10
CA GLY A 45 7.79 -0.70 -6.45
C GLY A 45 8.15 -1.77 -7.48
N ARG A 46 7.95 -3.06 -7.17
CA ARG A 46 8.27 -4.16 -8.10
C ARG A 46 7.45 -4.10 -9.39
N LEU A 47 8.02 -4.64 -10.46
CA LEU A 47 7.31 -4.97 -11.70
C LEU A 47 7.69 -6.40 -12.12
N ILE A 48 6.74 -7.32 -12.09
CA ILE A 48 6.95 -8.75 -12.35
C ILE A 48 7.57 -8.93 -13.74
N GLY A 49 8.73 -9.59 -13.79
CA GLY A 49 9.49 -9.85 -15.02
C GLY A 49 10.18 -8.62 -15.63
N ARG A 50 10.24 -7.48 -14.92
CA ARG A 50 10.83 -6.22 -15.42
C ARG A 50 11.73 -5.52 -14.41
N ARG A 51 11.30 -5.46 -13.15
CA ARG A 51 11.99 -4.72 -12.08
C ARG A 51 11.83 -5.44 -10.75
N GLU A 52 12.95 -5.82 -10.17
CA GLU A 52 13.01 -6.35 -8.80
C GLU A 52 12.46 -5.34 -7.79
N PRO A 53 11.87 -5.81 -6.67
CA PRO A 53 11.46 -4.94 -5.57
C PRO A 53 12.64 -4.13 -5.04
N ALA A 54 12.39 -2.90 -4.59
CA ALA A 54 13.37 -2.16 -3.79
C ALA A 54 13.69 -2.95 -2.50
N ALA A 55 14.92 -2.79 -2.00
CA ALA A 55 15.41 -3.51 -0.83
C ALA A 55 14.83 -2.96 0.49
N ILE A 56 13.52 -2.76 0.57
CA ILE A 56 12.82 -2.22 1.74
C ILE A 56 12.74 -3.27 2.84
N ASP A 57 12.99 -2.83 4.07
CA ASP A 57 12.62 -3.60 5.25
C ASP A 57 11.11 -3.47 5.50
N LEU A 58 10.34 -4.43 4.95
CA LEU A 58 8.89 -4.44 5.09
C LEU A 58 8.44 -4.56 6.55
N GLY A 59 9.23 -5.19 7.42
CA GLY A 59 8.93 -5.24 8.85
C GLY A 59 8.92 -3.84 9.44
N ARG A 60 10.01 -3.08 9.24
CA ARG A 60 10.09 -1.68 9.70
C ARG A 60 9.00 -0.78 9.10
N LEU A 61 8.68 -0.97 7.82
CA LEU A 61 7.59 -0.22 7.19
C LEU A 61 6.22 -0.56 7.81
N ILE A 62 5.93 -1.83 8.08
CA ILE A 62 4.67 -2.25 8.71
C ILE A 62 4.56 -1.69 10.14
N GLU A 63 5.64 -1.68 10.92
CA GLU A 63 5.63 -1.06 12.25
C GLU A 63 5.34 0.45 12.17
N ALA A 64 5.97 1.15 11.21
CA ALA A 64 5.71 2.57 10.99
C ALA A 64 4.26 2.82 10.57
N ALA A 65 3.74 2.03 9.63
CA ALA A 65 2.36 2.09 9.18
C ALA A 65 1.36 1.87 10.33
N ALA A 66 1.64 0.93 11.24
CA ALA A 66 0.82 0.71 12.43
C ALA A 66 0.88 1.89 13.40
N ALA A 67 2.05 2.49 13.61
CA ALA A 67 2.25 3.59 14.55
C ALA A 67 1.67 4.93 14.06
N HIS A 68 1.62 5.13 12.73
CA HIS A 68 1.17 6.37 12.09
C HIS A 68 -0.20 6.24 11.43
N GLU A 69 -0.89 5.12 11.64
CA GLU A 69 -2.21 4.82 11.09
C GLU A 69 -2.29 4.91 9.55
N THR A 70 -1.15 4.80 8.87
CA THR A 70 -1.06 4.78 7.40
C THR A 70 -1.38 3.39 6.86
N ALA A 71 -2.24 3.31 5.85
CA ALA A 71 -2.55 2.05 5.18
C ALA A 71 -1.46 1.63 4.18
N LEU A 72 -1.41 0.33 3.86
CA LEU A 72 -0.54 -0.23 2.83
C LEU A 72 -1.35 -0.73 1.64
N GLU A 73 -0.92 -0.43 0.41
CA GLU A 73 -1.62 -0.87 -0.79
C GLU A 73 -1.34 -2.35 -1.12
N ILE A 74 -2.39 -3.07 -1.49
CA ILE A 74 -2.40 -4.30 -2.27
C ILE A 74 -2.76 -3.91 -3.71
N ASN A 75 -1.75 -3.67 -4.52
CA ASN A 75 -1.90 -3.29 -5.90
C ASN A 75 -2.28 -4.51 -6.75
N ALA A 76 -3.47 -4.47 -7.33
CA ALA A 76 -4.09 -5.55 -8.07
C ALA A 76 -3.63 -5.63 -9.54
N SER A 77 -2.78 -4.72 -10.01
CA SER A 77 -2.21 -4.82 -11.35
C SER A 77 -1.45 -6.14 -11.52
N PRO A 78 -1.70 -6.92 -12.59
CA PRO A 78 -0.99 -8.18 -12.82
C PRO A 78 0.51 -7.98 -13.07
N PHE A 79 0.94 -6.75 -13.35
CA PHE A 79 2.36 -6.39 -13.47
C PHE A 79 3.02 -6.14 -12.11
N ARG A 80 2.25 -5.96 -11.03
CA ARG A 80 2.76 -5.58 -9.70
C ARG A 80 2.49 -6.65 -8.64
N LEU A 81 1.20 -6.92 -8.38
CA LEU A 81 0.72 -7.73 -7.27
C LEU A 81 1.40 -7.36 -5.94
N ASP A 82 1.52 -6.07 -5.64
CA ASP A 82 2.35 -5.52 -4.56
C ASP A 82 1.48 -4.73 -3.59
N LEU A 83 1.27 -5.12 -2.34
CA LEU A 83 2.10 -6.02 -1.53
C LEU A 83 1.87 -7.53 -1.73
N GLU A 84 2.89 -8.35 -1.45
CA GLU A 84 2.76 -9.81 -1.43
C GLU A 84 1.96 -10.33 -0.24
N ASP A 85 1.32 -11.50 -0.41
CA ASP A 85 0.35 -12.06 0.54
C ASP A 85 0.92 -12.34 1.95
N THR A 86 2.18 -12.76 2.06
CA THR A 86 2.86 -12.97 3.34
C THR A 86 3.01 -11.68 4.12
N ALA A 87 3.41 -10.60 3.44
CA ALA A 87 3.55 -9.28 4.06
C ALA A 87 2.17 -8.65 4.33
N VAL A 88 1.15 -8.90 3.50
CA VAL A 88 -0.25 -8.56 3.80
C VAL A 88 -0.71 -9.23 5.09
N ARG A 89 -0.42 -10.52 5.29
CA ARG A 89 -0.77 -11.23 6.54
C ARG A 89 -0.12 -10.57 7.76
N VAL A 90 1.16 -10.24 7.67
CA VAL A 90 1.89 -9.56 8.76
C VAL A 90 1.30 -8.17 9.03
N ALA A 91 1.01 -7.38 7.99
CA ALA A 91 0.37 -6.07 8.14
C ALA A 91 -0.98 -6.18 8.86
N ARG A 92 -1.82 -7.13 8.44
CA ARG A 92 -3.10 -7.45 9.08
C ARG A 92 -2.94 -7.85 10.54
N ASP A 93 -1.97 -8.71 10.86
CA ASP A 93 -1.71 -9.15 12.24
C ASP A 93 -1.20 -8.02 13.14
N ARG A 94 -0.63 -6.96 12.56
CA ARG A 94 -0.22 -5.74 13.27
C ARG A 94 -1.28 -4.64 13.30
N GLY A 95 -2.48 -4.92 12.78
CA GLY A 95 -3.59 -3.96 12.78
C GLY A 95 -3.49 -2.86 11.71
N VAL A 96 -2.53 -2.97 10.79
CA VAL A 96 -2.43 -2.04 9.66
C VAL A 96 -3.61 -2.27 8.72
N ARG A 97 -4.27 -1.18 8.30
CA ARG A 97 -5.32 -1.25 7.28
C ARG A 97 -4.71 -1.40 5.89
N LEU A 98 -5.40 -2.12 5.01
CA LEU A 98 -4.98 -2.37 3.64
C LEU A 98 -5.85 -1.57 2.67
N SER A 99 -5.28 -1.08 1.58
CA SER A 99 -6.02 -0.49 0.45
C SER A 99 -5.85 -1.36 -0.78
N ILE A 100 -6.92 -1.73 -1.48
CA ILE A 100 -6.84 -2.50 -2.72
C ILE A 100 -7.06 -1.54 -3.90
N GLY A 101 -6.00 -1.32 -4.69
CA GLY A 101 -6.02 -0.45 -5.86
C GLY A 101 -5.66 -1.22 -7.13
N THR A 102 -6.33 -0.95 -8.26
CA THR A 102 -6.03 -1.61 -9.54
C THR A 102 -4.90 -0.94 -10.32
N ASP A 103 -4.54 0.30 -9.98
CA ASP A 103 -3.61 1.14 -10.73
C ASP A 103 -4.05 1.26 -12.21
N ALA A 104 -5.36 1.34 -12.44
CA ALA A 104 -5.95 1.31 -13.76
C ALA A 104 -5.62 2.58 -14.55
N HIS A 105 -4.98 2.41 -15.69
CA HIS A 105 -4.72 3.43 -16.70
C HIS A 105 -5.69 3.32 -17.89
N ARG A 106 -6.54 2.28 -17.90
CA ARG A 106 -7.61 2.05 -18.88
C ARG A 106 -8.84 1.41 -18.20
N PRO A 107 -10.07 1.64 -18.69
CA PRO A 107 -11.28 1.11 -18.04
C PRO A 107 -11.27 -0.41 -17.80
N GLY A 108 -10.78 -1.21 -18.76
CA GLY A 108 -10.72 -2.67 -18.61
C GLY A 108 -9.74 -3.16 -17.54
N GLU A 109 -8.85 -2.31 -17.04
CA GLU A 109 -7.92 -2.67 -15.96
C GLU A 109 -8.59 -2.63 -14.58
N LEU A 110 -9.80 -2.06 -14.47
CA LEU A 110 -10.62 -2.16 -13.25
C LEU A 110 -10.98 -3.63 -12.93
N ASP A 111 -11.10 -4.49 -13.95
CA ASP A 111 -11.37 -5.93 -13.77
C ASP A 111 -10.23 -6.68 -13.06
N ASN A 112 -9.06 -6.06 -12.94
CA ASN A 112 -7.92 -6.62 -12.22
C ASN A 112 -8.15 -6.67 -10.70
N LEU A 113 -9.19 -6.01 -10.16
CA LEU A 113 -9.51 -5.99 -8.73
C LEU A 113 -9.55 -7.41 -8.12
N ARG A 114 -9.98 -8.40 -8.90
CA ARG A 114 -9.98 -9.83 -8.53
C ARG A 114 -8.61 -10.34 -8.04
N HIS A 115 -7.51 -9.80 -8.57
CA HIS A 115 -6.15 -10.18 -8.18
C HIS A 115 -5.81 -9.63 -6.79
N GLY A 116 -6.16 -8.37 -6.52
CA GLY A 116 -5.99 -7.77 -5.20
C GLY A 116 -6.84 -8.46 -4.14
N LEU A 117 -8.10 -8.79 -4.46
CA LEU A 117 -8.97 -9.58 -3.58
C LEU A 117 -8.40 -10.97 -3.30
N ALA A 118 -7.84 -11.65 -4.31
CA ALA A 118 -7.19 -12.94 -4.11
C ALA A 118 -5.97 -12.83 -3.19
N THR A 119 -5.11 -11.83 -3.38
CA THR A 119 -3.95 -11.56 -2.51
C THR A 119 -4.38 -11.25 -1.08
N ALA A 120 -5.39 -10.39 -0.89
CA ALA A 120 -5.94 -10.07 0.43
C ALA A 120 -6.47 -11.32 1.16
N ARG A 121 -7.22 -12.18 0.45
CA ARG A 121 -7.71 -13.44 1.02
C ARG A 121 -6.59 -14.43 1.37
N ARG A 122 -5.53 -14.48 0.57
CA ARG A 122 -4.32 -15.27 0.88
C ARG A 122 -3.57 -14.74 2.11
N GLY A 123 -3.60 -13.43 2.31
CA GLY A 123 -3.15 -12.75 3.54
C GLY A 123 -4.14 -12.81 4.71
N TRP A 124 -5.25 -13.55 4.57
CA TRP A 124 -6.30 -13.76 5.58
C TRP A 124 -7.04 -12.48 6.00
N CYS A 125 -7.08 -11.48 5.12
CA CYS A 125 -7.89 -10.29 5.35
C CYS A 125 -9.39 -10.60 5.29
N THR A 126 -10.14 -9.95 6.18
CA THR A 126 -11.60 -9.78 6.09
C THR A 126 -11.91 -8.35 5.65
N ALA A 127 -13.20 -8.03 5.47
CA ALA A 127 -13.65 -6.69 5.13
C ALA A 127 -13.18 -5.62 6.14
N GLU A 128 -13.08 -5.98 7.42
CA GLU A 128 -12.63 -5.07 8.49
C GLU A 128 -11.18 -4.61 8.33
N ASN A 129 -10.36 -5.36 7.57
CA ASN A 129 -8.96 -5.04 7.35
C ASN A 129 -8.74 -4.11 6.15
N VAL A 130 -9.77 -3.82 5.34
CA VAL A 130 -9.61 -3.17 4.02
C VAL A 130 -10.39 -1.87 3.93
N LEU A 131 -9.72 -0.78 3.56
CA LEU A 131 -10.32 0.55 3.42
C LEU A 131 -11.47 0.59 2.42
N ASN A 132 -11.35 -0.14 1.30
CA ASN A 132 -12.36 -0.17 0.23
C ASN A 132 -13.72 -0.74 0.68
N ALA A 133 -13.77 -1.41 1.84
CA ALA A 133 -15.00 -1.95 2.40
C ALA A 133 -15.70 -0.97 3.36
N LEU A 134 -15.10 0.20 3.64
CA LEU A 134 -15.75 1.24 4.42
C LEU A 134 -16.84 1.94 3.61
N PRO A 135 -17.96 2.33 4.25
CA PRO A 135 -18.82 3.38 3.72
C PRO A 135 -18.03 4.67 3.45
N LEU A 136 -18.46 5.46 2.46
CA LEU A 136 -17.73 6.65 2.01
C LEU A 136 -17.47 7.66 3.13
N ASP A 137 -18.47 7.96 3.96
CA ASP A 137 -18.35 8.84 5.12
C ASP A 137 -17.29 8.34 6.11
N ARG A 138 -17.24 7.02 6.35
CA ARG A 138 -16.23 6.42 7.23
C ARG A 138 -14.83 6.41 6.62
N LEU A 139 -14.71 6.38 5.30
CA LEU A 139 -13.42 6.52 4.62
C LEU A 139 -12.91 7.96 4.72
N LEU A 140 -13.77 8.95 4.46
CA LEU A 140 -13.43 10.37 4.54
C LEU A 140 -13.18 10.88 5.96
N GLU A 141 -13.69 10.20 6.98
CA GLU A 141 -13.33 10.46 8.38
C GLU A 141 -12.02 9.78 8.80
N TRP A 142 -11.62 8.73 8.07
CA TRP A 142 -10.41 7.96 8.39
C TRP A 142 -9.16 8.56 7.74
N ALA A 143 -9.27 9.06 6.51
CA ALA A 143 -8.25 9.84 5.81
C ALA A 143 -8.29 11.30 6.29
#